data_AF-A0A7W0WG15-F1
#
_entry.id   AF-A0A7W0WG15-F1
#
_cell.length_a   1.000
_cell.length_b   1.000
_cell.length_c   1.000
_cell.angle_alpha   90.00
_cell.angle_beta   90.00
_cell.angle_gamma   90.00
#
_symmetry.space_group_name_H-M   'P 1'
#
loop_
_entity.id
_entity.type
_entity.pdbx_description
1 polymer ?
#
loop_
_entity_poly.entity_id
_entity_poly.type
_entity_poly.pdbx_seq_one_letter_code
_entity_poly.pdbx_strand_id
1 'polypeptide(L)'
;MNLTKADPLLRIGQLTQIVTEAILPSLEALKDLQSRGKVLVGGHPVGQRYIVLFMEAESEEEVHELLEGLPLSELGDTYVTELKSFEELQNPAKKSARRGLVP
;
A
#
# COMPACT_ATOMS: atom_id res chain seq x y z
N MET A 1 -0.93 6.05 -0.62
CA MET A 1 -2.18 6.76 -0.94
C MET A 1 -2.16 8.20 -0.47
N ASN A 2 -1.94 9.17 -1.35
CA ASN A 2 -2.17 10.58 -1.04
C ASN A 2 -3.65 10.91 -1.33
N LEU A 3 -4.43 11.34 -0.33
CA LEU A 3 -5.83 11.74 -0.54
C LEU A 3 -5.88 13.11 -1.26
N THR A 4 -5.76 13.11 -2.58
CA THR A 4 -5.80 14.30 -3.43
C THR A 4 -7.24 14.72 -3.73
N LYS A 5 -7.91 15.27 -2.72
CA LYS A 5 -9.02 16.25 -2.74
C LYS A 5 -9.97 16.00 -1.57
N ALA A 6 -9.64 16.57 -0.41
CA ALA A 6 -10.72 17.10 0.41
C ALA A 6 -11.19 18.38 -0.27
N ASP A 7 -12.14 18.27 -1.21
CA ASP A 7 -12.86 19.42 -1.76
C ASP A 7 -13.45 20.21 -0.57
N PRO A 8 -13.21 21.52 -0.43
CA PRO A 8 -13.81 22.34 0.62
C PRO A 8 -15.35 22.32 0.61
N LEU A 9 -15.98 21.72 -0.40
CA LEU A 9 -17.42 21.52 -0.53
C LEU A 9 -17.88 20.05 -0.45
N LEU A 10 -17.04 19.12 0.03
CA LEU A 10 -17.44 17.73 0.25
C LEU A 10 -18.71 17.69 1.11
N ARG A 11 -19.85 17.36 0.48
CA ARG A 11 -21.13 17.32 1.19
C ARG A 11 -21.07 16.16 2.18
N ILE A 12 -21.64 16.33 3.38
CA ILE A 12 -21.63 15.30 4.43
C ILE A 12 -22.10 13.94 3.88
N GLY A 13 -23.11 13.91 3.00
CA GLY A 13 -23.56 12.68 2.37
C GLY A 13 -22.50 11.98 1.51
N GLN A 14 -21.70 12.73 0.75
CA GLN A 14 -20.58 12.19 -0.04
C GLN A 14 -19.46 11.68 0.87
N LEU A 15 -19.19 12.37 1.98
CA LEU A 15 -18.23 11.89 2.98
C LEU A 15 -18.69 10.57 3.60
N THR A 16 -19.97 10.48 4.00
CA THR A 16 -20.54 9.23 4.53
C THR A 16 -20.38 8.11 3.52
N GLN A 17 -20.71 8.36 2.25
CA GLN A 17 -20.58 7.37 1.19
C GLN A 17 -19.14 6.87 1.03
N ILE A 18 -18.15 7.77 0.95
CA ILE A 18 -16.73 7.42 0.88
C ILE A 18 -16.32 6.57 2.09
N VAL A 19 -16.77 6.94 3.29
CA VAL A 19 -16.44 6.19 4.50
C VAL A 19 -17.04 4.79 4.45
N THR A 20 -18.32 4.66 4.12
CA THR A 20 -19.04 3.39 4.17
C THR A 20 -18.72 2.44 3.02
N GLU A 21 -18.44 2.97 1.83
CA GLU A 21 -18.26 2.18 0.62
C GLU A 21 -16.79 1.94 0.28
N ALA A 22 -15.88 2.85 0.64
CA ALA A 22 -14.45 2.73 0.31
C ALA A 22 -13.58 2.49 1.56
N ILE A 23 -13.65 3.37 2.56
CA ILE A 23 -12.69 3.35 3.68
C ILE A 23 -12.91 2.14 4.59
N LEU A 24 -14.12 1.94 5.12
CA LEU A 24 -14.39 0.86 6.08
C LEU A 24 -14.19 -0.53 5.47
N PRO A 25 -14.69 -0.83 4.25
CA PRO A 25 -14.44 -2.14 3.64
C PRO A 25 -12.96 -2.40 3.36
N SER A 26 -12.22 -1.39 2.93
CA SER A 26 -10.78 -1.53 2.71
C SER A 26 -10.01 -1.74 4.00
N LEU A 27 -10.44 -1.13 5.11
CA LEU A 27 -9.82 -1.36 6.42
C LEU A 27 -10.02 -2.81 6.87
N GLU A 28 -11.19 -3.41 6.60
CA GLU A 28 -11.43 -4.82 6.89
C GLU A 28 -10.59 -5.74 6.00
N ALA A 29 -10.47 -5.43 4.70
CA ALA A 29 -9.57 -6.16 3.79
C ALA A 29 -8.10 -6.05 4.21
N LEU A 30 -7.64 -4.88 4.66
CA LEU A 30 -6.30 -4.69 5.20
C LEU A 30 -6.07 -5.49 6.49
N LYS A 31 -7.08 -5.60 7.37
CA LYS A 31 -7.02 -6.47 8.56
C LYS A 31 -6.93 -7.94 8.18
N ASP A 32 -7.66 -8.37 7.16
CA ASP A 32 -7.55 -9.73 6.63
C ASP A 32 -6.15 -10.00 6.06
N LEU A 33 -5.60 -9.08 5.26
CA LEU A 33 -4.22 -9.15 4.77
C LEU A 33 -3.19 -9.19 5.92
N GLN A 34 -3.42 -8.43 6.99
CA GLN A 34 -2.59 -8.49 8.20
C GLN A 34 -2.67 -9.85 8.87
N SER A 35 -3.86 -10.44 8.99
CA SER A 35 -4.04 -11.79 9.57
C SER A 35 -3.33 -12.88 8.77
N ARG A 36 -3.17 -12.69 7.45
CA ARG A 36 -2.45 -13.56 6.53
C ARG A 36 -0.94 -13.28 6.47
N GLY A 37 -0.44 -12.31 7.24
CA GLY A 37 0.98 -11.92 7.25
C GLY A 37 1.42 -11.11 6.03
N LYS A 38 0.50 -10.69 5.16
CA LYS A 38 0.81 -9.86 3.99
C LYS A 38 1.01 -8.39 4.36
N VAL A 39 0.27 -7.87 5.33
CA VAL A 39 0.56 -6.57 5.96
C VAL A 39 1.27 -6.83 7.28
N LEU A 40 2.52 -6.41 7.40
CA LEU A 40 3.34 -6.61 8.61
C LEU A 40 3.03 -5.53 9.66
N VAL A 41 2.97 -4.28 9.23
CA VAL A 41 2.63 -3.13 10.06
C VAL A 41 2.17 -1.98 9.17
N GLY A 42 1.36 -1.07 9.72
CA GLY A 42 0.95 0.11 8.99
C GLY A 42 0.12 1.08 9.81
N GLY A 43 -0.21 2.21 9.22
CA GLY A 43 -1.06 3.21 9.84
C GLY A 43 -0.95 4.59 9.21
N HIS A 44 -1.54 5.57 9.89
CA HIS A 44 -1.54 6.95 9.48
C HIS A 44 -0.41 7.71 10.18
N PRO A 45 0.61 8.21 9.46
CA PRO A 45 1.59 9.08 10.08
C PRO A 45 0.90 10.34 10.58
N VAL A 46 1.29 10.78 11.78
CA VAL A 46 0.69 11.94 12.45
C VAL A 46 0.86 13.19 11.58
N GLY A 47 -0.24 13.92 11.37
CA GLY A 47 -0.26 15.16 10.59
C GLY A 47 -0.18 14.96 9.06
N GLN A 48 -0.11 13.72 8.58
CA GLN A 48 -0.09 13.41 7.15
C GLN A 48 -1.50 13.04 6.65
N ARG A 49 -1.67 13.01 5.32
CA ARG A 49 -2.92 12.62 4.62
C ARG A 49 -2.74 11.35 3.78
N TYR A 50 -1.86 10.47 4.24
CA TYR A 50 -1.57 9.20 3.59
C TYR A 50 -1.38 8.08 4.61
N ILE A 51 -1.55 6.85 4.15
CA ILE A 51 -1.29 5.63 4.91
C ILE A 51 0.08 5.08 4.47
N VAL A 52 0.84 4.56 5.44
CA VAL A 52 2.06 3.78 5.20
C VAL A 52 1.79 2.35 5.62
N LEU A 53 2.14 1.39 4.77
CA LEU A 53 2.06 -0.03 5.03
C LEU A 53 3.43 -0.66 4.71
N PHE A 54 3.86 -1.59 5.55
CA PHE A 54 4.95 -2.51 5.26
C PHE A 54 4.35 -3.86 4.94
N MET A 55 4.66 -4.39 3.77
CA MET A 55 4.02 -5.59 3.23
C MET A 55 5.06 -6.64 2.87
N GLU A 56 4.68 -7.90 3.10
CA GLU A 56 5.42 -9.07 2.62
C GLU A 56 4.84 -9.50 1.27
N ALA A 57 5.68 -9.50 0.24
CA ALA A 57 5.29 -9.82 -1.12
C ALA A 57 6.50 -10.36 -1.91
N GLU A 58 6.25 -11.18 -2.92
CA GLU A 58 7.25 -11.78 -3.79
C GLU A 58 7.75 -10.78 -4.86
N SER A 59 6.95 -9.76 -5.19
CA SER A 59 7.32 -8.71 -6.12
C SER A 59 6.59 -7.38 -5.85
N GLU A 60 7.04 -6.32 -6.51
CA GLU A 60 6.34 -5.03 -6.49
C GLU A 60 4.95 -5.13 -7.12
N GLU A 61 4.81 -5.92 -8.20
CA GLU A 61 3.54 -6.16 -8.88
C GLU A 61 2.50 -6.81 -7.98
N GLU A 62 2.88 -7.80 -7.15
CA GLU A 62 1.95 -8.39 -6.17
C GLU A 62 1.42 -7.33 -5.19
N VAL A 63 2.27 -6.41 -4.74
CA VAL A 63 1.84 -5.31 -3.86
C VAL A 63 0.82 -4.43 -4.57
N HIS A 64 1.06 -4.08 -5.84
CA HIS A 64 0.11 -3.29 -6.62
C HIS A 64 -1.23 -4.00 -6.78
N GLU A 65 -1.24 -5.28 -7.17
CA GLU A 65 -2.48 -6.05 -7.33
C GLU A 65 -3.29 -6.15 -6.03
N LEU A 66 -2.62 -6.38 -4.90
CA LEU A 66 -3.26 -6.43 -3.58
C LEU A 66 -3.89 -5.09 -3.19
N LEU A 67 -3.23 -3.97 -3.54
CA LEU A 67 -3.70 -2.63 -3.20
C LEU A 67 -4.75 -2.11 -4.18
N GLU A 68 -4.65 -2.41 -5.47
CA GLU A 68 -5.66 -2.09 -6.49
C GLU A 68 -7.00 -2.78 -6.19
N GLY A 69 -6.96 -3.99 -5.63
CA GLY A 69 -8.15 -4.73 -5.20
C GLY A 69 -8.90 -4.13 -4.01
N LEU A 70 -8.34 -3.10 -3.34
CA LEU A 70 -9.02 -2.42 -2.24
C LEU A 70 -9.95 -1.33 -2.77
N PRO A 71 -11.18 -1.19 -2.25
CA PRO A 71 -12.08 -0.08 -2.63
C PRO A 71 -11.48 1.32 -2.45
N LEU A 72 -10.51 1.50 -1.56
CA LEU A 72 -9.82 2.78 -1.36
C LEU A 72 -8.86 3.15 -2.50
N SER A 73 -8.53 2.22 -3.41
CA SER A 73 -7.57 2.45 -4.49
C SER A 73 -7.98 3.58 -5.43
N GLU A 74 -9.29 3.80 -5.60
CA GLU A 74 -9.83 4.88 -6.43
C GLU A 74 -9.67 6.28 -5.80
N LEU A 75 -9.29 6.38 -4.52
CA LEU A 75 -9.26 7.64 -3.78
C LEU A 75 -7.89 8.35 -3.82
N GLY A 76 -6.85 7.71 -4.37
CA GLY A 76 -5.56 8.37 -4.55
C GLY A 76 -4.42 7.43 -4.91
N ASP A 77 -3.27 8.04 -5.22
CA ASP A 77 -2.13 7.31 -5.78
C ASP A 77 -1.37 6.48 -4.74
N THR A 78 -0.96 5.29 -5.16
CA THR A 78 -0.11 4.38 -4.39
C THR A 78 1.33 4.44 -4.89
N TYR A 79 2.27 4.47 -3.95
CA TYR A 79 3.70 4.38 -4.23
C TYR A 79 4.24 3.16 -3.50
N VAL A 80 4.90 2.28 -4.25
CA VAL A 80 5.54 1.08 -3.70
C VAL A 80 7.05 1.29 -3.72
N THR A 81 7.73 0.82 -2.68
CA THR A 81 9.19 0.87 -2.60
C THR A 81 9.69 -0.39 -1.93
N GLU A 82 10.56 -1.13 -2.61
CA GLU A 82 11.22 -2.32 -2.08
C GLU A 82 12.06 -1.94 -0.85
N LEU A 83 11.76 -2.56 0.30
CA LEU A 83 12.58 -2.43 1.49
C LEU A 83 13.71 -3.47 1.44
N LYS A 84 14.94 -2.98 1.27
CA LYS A 84 16.12 -3.85 1.19
C LYS A 84 16.64 -4.21 2.57
N SER A 85 17.09 -5.45 2.72
CA SER A 85 17.77 -5.88 3.94
C SER A 85 19.11 -5.17 4.11
N PHE A 86 19.63 -5.12 5.34
CA PHE A 86 20.95 -4.52 5.58
C PHE A 86 22.07 -5.26 4.83
N GLU A 87 21.95 -6.58 4.67
CA GLU A 87 22.89 -7.41 3.92
C GLU A 87 22.90 -7.06 2.43
N GLU A 88 21.72 -6.79 1.85
CA GLU A 88 21.59 -6.34 0.45
C GLU A 88 22.21 -4.97 0.24
N LEU A 89 22.00 -4.05 1.20
CA LEU A 89 22.59 -2.72 1.17
C LEU A 89 24.12 -2.75 1.32
N GLN A 90 24.66 -3.71 2.06
CA GLN A 90 26.11 -3.91 2.20
C GLN A 90 26.77 -4.47 0.93
N ASN A 91 26.04 -5.21 0.09
CA ASN A 91 26.58 -5.87 -1.10
C ASN A 91 25.69 -5.69 -2.35
N PRO A 92 25.59 -4.46 -2.90
CA PRO A 92 24.69 -4.15 -4.01
C PRO A 92 24.97 -4.93 -5.31
N ALA A 93 26.17 -5.49 -5.47
CA ALA A 93 26.59 -6.22 -6.68
C ALA A 93 26.08 -7.68 -6.79
N LYS A 94 25.49 -8.25 -5.73
CA LYS A 94 25.07 -9.68 -5.75
C LYS A 94 23.76 -9.97 -6.49
N LYS A 95 22.88 -8.98 -6.69
CA LYS A 95 21.59 -9.16 -7.39
C LYS A 95 21.72 -9.13 -8.93
N SER A 96 22.72 -8.45 -9.50
CA SER A 96 22.91 -8.39 -10.97
C SER A 96 23.30 -9.74 -11.58
N ALA A 97 23.96 -10.62 -10.81
CA ALA A 97 24.38 -11.94 -11.27
C ALA A 97 23.23 -12.98 -11.34
N ARG A 98 22.11 -12.76 -10.64
CA ARG A 98 20.95 -13.69 -10.67
C ARG A 98 19.88 -13.31 -11.69
N ARG A 99 19.89 -12.07 -12.20
CA ARG A 99 18.95 -11.61 -13.25
C ARG A 99 19.41 -11.91 -14.68
N GLY A 100 20.61 -12.48 -14.86
CA GLY A 100 21.22 -12.73 -16.18
C GLY A 100 21.30 -14.18 -16.64
N LEU A 101 20.71 -15.14 -15.90
CA LEU A 101 20.74 -16.55 -16.27
C LEU A 101 19.37 -17.19 -16.04
N VAL A 102 18.48 -17.01 -17.02
CA VAL A 102 17.50 -18.04 -17.39
C VAL A 102 17.57 -18.15 -18.91
N PRO A 103 17.78 -19.35 -19.49
CA PRO A 103 17.91 -19.58 -20.93
C PRO A 103 16.63 -19.31 -21.72
#